data_AF-A0A7Y3H013-F1
#
_entry.id   AF-A0A7Y3H013-F1
#
_cell.length_a   1.000
_cell.length_b   1.000
_cell.length_c   1.000
_cell.angle_alpha   90.00
_cell.angle_beta   90.00
_cell.angle_gamma   90.00
#
_symmetry.space_group_name_H-M   'P 1'
#
loop_
_entity.id
_entity.type
_entity.pdbx_description
1 polymer ?
#
loop_
_entity_poly.entity_id
_entity_poly.type
_entity_poly.pdbx_seq_one_letter_code
_entity_poly.pdbx_strand_id
1 'polypeptide(L)'
;MSVMVRLKVDFEFTSRTWWEGGGQDLWDGIAEDFDGSDVLVDEDLAKSWIAEASRIEGWDEGTDYSPHPVSVAPIDEDEEL
;
A
#
# COMPACT_ATOMS: atom_id res chain seq x y z
N MET A 1 2.80 2.90 21.89
CA MET A 1 2.76 1.53 21.36
C MET A 1 2.46 1.70 19.89
N SER A 2 3.40 1.34 19.03
CA SER A 2 3.19 1.39 17.59
C SER A 2 2.36 0.18 17.19
N VAL A 3 1.25 0.42 16.48
CA VAL A 3 0.40 -0.63 15.91
C VAL A 3 1.02 -1.05 14.58
N MET A 4 1.17 -2.35 14.33
CA MET A 4 1.61 -2.84 13.03
C MET A 4 0.40 -3.06 12.12
N VAL A 5 0.52 -2.62 10.87
CA VAL A 5 -0.51 -2.77 9.84
C VAL A 5 0.08 -3.45 8.61
N ARG A 6 -0.77 -4.15 7.86
CA ARG A 6 -0.40 -4.77 6.60
C ARG A 6 -0.72 -3.80 5.47
N LEU A 7 0.31 -3.31 4.81
CA LEU A 7 0.20 -2.53 3.59
C LEU A 7 0.20 -3.49 2.41
N LYS A 8 -0.81 -3.44 1.55
CA LYS A 8 -0.94 -4.32 0.40
C LYS A 8 -1.13 -3.52 -0.87
N VAL A 9 -0.32 -3.77 -1.88
CA VAL A 9 -0.51 -3.24 -3.22
C VAL A 9 -1.28 -4.25 -4.07
N ASP A 10 -2.25 -3.76 -4.82
CA ASP A 10 -3.00 -4.58 -5.74
C ASP A 10 -2.44 -4.40 -7.15
N PHE A 11 -1.46 -5.22 -7.54
CA PHE A 11 -0.83 -5.12 -8.87
C PHE A 11 -1.79 -5.43 -10.02
N GLU A 12 -2.90 -6.15 -9.77
CA GLU A 12 -3.88 -6.54 -10.80
C GLU A 12 -4.84 -5.38 -11.13
N PHE A 13 -5.15 -4.54 -10.15
CA PHE A 13 -6.06 -3.39 -10.29
C PHE A 13 -5.38 -2.04 -10.14
N THR A 14 -4.06 -2.02 -9.94
CA THR A 14 -3.28 -0.79 -9.88
C THR A 14 -3.49 0.02 -11.16
N SER A 15 -3.92 1.27 -11.01
CA SER A 15 -3.95 2.21 -12.13
C SER A 15 -2.56 2.29 -12.74
N ARG A 16 -2.47 2.04 -14.04
CA ARG A 16 -1.23 2.13 -14.78
C ARG A 16 -0.63 3.53 -14.69
N THR A 17 -1.49 4.57 -14.68
CA THR A 17 -1.09 5.97 -14.48
C THR A 17 -0.36 6.16 -13.16
N TRP A 18 -0.89 5.56 -12.09
CA TRP A 18 -0.31 5.64 -10.75
C TRP A 18 1.02 4.89 -10.67
N TRP A 19 1.06 3.68 -11.22
CA TRP A 19 2.26 2.85 -11.23
C TRP A 19 3.41 3.51 -11.99
N GLU A 20 3.16 3.93 -13.24
CA GLU A 20 4.14 4.60 -14.11
C GLU A 20 4.44 6.04 -13.64
N GLY A 21 3.54 6.66 -12.88
CA GLY A 21 3.67 8.03 -12.34
C GLY A 21 4.55 8.15 -11.08
N GLY A 22 5.11 7.05 -10.60
CA GLY A 22 6.00 7.02 -9.44
C GLY A 22 5.50 6.15 -8.28
N GLY A 23 4.32 5.54 -8.41
CA GLY A 23 3.80 4.60 -7.42
C GLY A 23 4.66 3.34 -7.30
N GLN A 24 5.25 2.91 -8.42
CA GLN A 24 6.22 1.82 -8.43
C GLN A 24 7.46 2.14 -7.59
N ASP A 25 8.11 3.29 -7.81
CA ASP A 25 9.30 3.72 -7.05
C ASP A 25 8.98 3.86 -5.56
N LEU A 26 7.80 4.42 -5.25
CA LEU A 26 7.33 4.58 -3.87
C LEU A 26 7.10 3.22 -3.18
N TRP A 27 6.58 2.23 -3.92
CA TRP A 27 6.39 0.86 -3.42
C TRP A 27 7.71 0.12 -3.30
N ASP A 28 8.58 0.20 -4.30
CA ASP A 28 9.91 -0.42 -4.28
C ASP A 28 10.71 0.07 -3.06
N GLY A 29 10.66 1.36 -2.75
CA GLY A 29 11.30 1.95 -1.57
C GLY A 29 10.73 1.52 -0.21
N ILE A 30 9.50 0.98 -0.14
CA ILE A 30 8.96 0.40 1.11
C ILE A 30 9.12 -1.12 1.15
N ALA A 31 9.19 -1.75 -0.02
CA ALA A 31 9.25 -3.19 -0.22
C ALA A 31 10.65 -3.70 -0.59
N GLU A 32 11.73 -2.90 -0.40
CA GLU A 32 13.12 -3.22 -0.80
C GLU A 32 13.63 -4.61 -0.35
N ASP A 33 12.98 -5.25 0.64
CA ASP A 33 13.30 -6.60 1.15
C ASP A 33 12.12 -7.61 1.06
N PHE A 34 10.97 -7.20 0.52
CA PHE A 34 9.75 -8.01 0.42
C PHE A 34 9.41 -8.36 -1.03
N ASP A 35 9.54 -9.62 -1.40
CA ASP A 35 9.15 -10.18 -2.72
C ASP A 35 7.63 -10.42 -2.80
N GLY A 36 6.83 -9.50 -2.24
CA GLY A 36 5.40 -9.71 -1.99
C GLY A 36 4.53 -8.51 -2.35
N SER A 37 3.24 -8.80 -2.57
CA SER A 37 2.22 -7.76 -2.73
C SER A 37 1.81 -7.12 -1.40
N ASP A 38 2.36 -7.57 -0.27
CA ASP A 38 2.08 -7.03 1.05
C ASP A 38 3.35 -6.95 1.92
N VAL A 39 3.38 -5.91 2.75
CA VAL A 39 4.47 -5.61 3.68
C VAL A 39 3.91 -5.27 5.07
N LEU A 40 4.67 -5.61 6.10
CA LEU A 40 4.33 -5.31 7.49
C LEU A 40 5.06 -4.03 7.91
N VAL A 41 4.31 -2.98 8.24
CA VAL A 41 4.90 -1.71 8.66
C VAL A 41 4.14 -1.10 9.83
N ASP A 42 4.75 -0.11 10.46
CA ASP A 42 4.13 0.70 11.49
C ASP A 42 2.91 1.47 10.95
N GLU A 43 1.86 1.63 11.74
CA GLU A 43 0.64 2.35 11.36
C GLU A 43 0.94 3.81 10.99
N ASP A 44 1.85 4.48 11.71
CA ASP A 44 2.28 5.84 11.41
C ASP A 44 3.03 5.90 10.07
N LEU A 45 3.88 4.91 9.79
CA LEU A 45 4.58 4.80 8.51
C LEU A 45 3.59 4.53 7.37
N ALA A 46 2.63 3.63 7.57
CA ALA A 46 1.59 3.34 6.59
C ALA A 46 0.74 4.56 6.26
N LYS A 47 0.33 5.33 7.27
CA LYS A 47 -0.43 6.58 7.07
C LYS A 47 0.37 7.61 6.29
N SER A 48 1.65 7.81 6.65
CA SER A 48 2.52 8.74 5.94
C SER A 48 2.72 8.31 4.49
N TRP A 49 2.92 7.02 4.26
CA TRP A 49 3.13 6.46 2.93
C TRP A 49 1.86 6.56 2.07
N ILE A 50 0.68 6.22 2.59
CA ILE A 50 -0.61 6.39 1.89
C ILE A 50 -0.87 7.86 1.57
N ALA A 51 -0.52 8.78 2.48
CA ALA A 51 -0.63 10.22 2.24
C ALA A 51 0.31 10.71 1.12
N GLU A 52 1.39 10.00 0.85
CA GLU A 52 2.30 10.27 -0.28
C GLU A 52 1.80 9.60 -1.57
N ALA A 53 1.42 8.32 -1.49
CA ALA A 53 0.83 7.54 -2.59
C ALA A 53 -0.41 8.21 -3.18
N SER A 54 -1.29 8.74 -2.34
CA SER A 54 -2.50 9.45 -2.77
C SER A 54 -2.26 10.79 -3.48
N ARG A 55 -1.02 11.29 -3.47
CA ARG A 55 -0.64 12.50 -4.24
C ARG A 55 -0.28 12.18 -5.68
N ILE A 56 -0.04 10.91 -6.00
CA ILE A 56 0.33 10.47 -7.33
C ILE A 56 -0.93 10.38 -8.18
N GLU A 57 -0.85 10.89 -9.41
CA GLU A 57 -1.96 10.85 -10.36
C GLU A 57 -2.39 9.39 -10.63
N GLY A 58 -3.69 9.14 -10.67
CA GLY A 58 -4.25 7.80 -10.85
C GLY A 58 -4.56 7.03 -9.57
N TRP A 59 -4.40 7.65 -8.39
CA TRP A 59 -4.79 7.05 -7.10
C TRP A 59 -6.27 6.64 -7.04
N ASP A 60 -7.18 7.48 -7.54
CA ASP A 60 -8.64 7.23 -7.58
C ASP A 60 -9.12 6.62 -8.91
N GLU A 61 -8.21 6.19 -9.79
CA GLU A 61 -8.58 5.55 -11.08
C GLU A 61 -8.87 4.04 -10.94
N GLY A 62 -8.95 3.54 -9.71
CA GLY A 62 -9.26 2.15 -9.41
C GLY A 62 -10.69 1.72 -9.78
N THR A 63 -10.99 0.44 -9.58
CA THR A 63 -12.32 -0.14 -9.85
C THR A 63 -13.23 -0.01 -8.62
N ASP A 64 -14.54 -0.18 -8.76
CA ASP A 64 -15.50 -0.17 -7.63
C ASP A 64 -15.12 -1.13 -6.48
N TYR A 65 -14.37 -2.19 -6.76
CA TYR A 65 -13.93 -3.19 -5.77
C TYR A 65 -12.54 -2.91 -5.19
N SER A 66 -11.72 -2.12 -5.88
CA SER A 66 -10.40 -1.68 -5.43
C SER A 66 -10.19 -0.25 -5.93
N PRO A 67 -10.76 0.74 -5.21
CA PRO A 67 -10.77 2.13 -5.67
C PRO A 67 -9.36 2.74 -5.64
N HIS A 68 -8.45 2.18 -4.83
CA HIS A 68 -7.08 2.63 -4.70
C HIS A 68 -6.10 1.50 -5.02
N PRO A 69 -4.93 1.81 -5.62
CA PRO A 69 -3.91 0.82 -5.93
C PRO A 69 -3.30 0.15 -4.69
N VAL A 70 -3.39 0.80 -3.53
CA VAL A 70 -2.81 0.31 -2.27
C VAL A 70 -3.86 0.38 -1.16
N SER A 71 -3.89 -0.65 -0.33
CA SER A 71 -4.80 -0.79 0.80
C SER A 71 -4.05 -1.09 2.09
N VAL A 72 -4.57 -0.57 3.21
CA VAL A 72 -4.07 -0.86 4.55
C VAL A 72 -5.07 -1.76 5.26
N ALA A 73 -4.62 -2.91 5.73
CA ALA A 73 -5.39 -3.80 6.57
C ALA A 73 -4.80 -3.80 8.00
N PRO A 74 -5.64 -3.66 9.04
CA PRO A 74 -5.18 -3.91 10.40
C PRO A 74 -4.75 -5.37 10.51
N ILE A 75 -3.64 -5.61 11.21
CA ILE A 75 -3.23 -6.96 11.59
C ILE A 75 -3.79 -7.13 12.98
N ASP A 76 -4.77 -8.00 13.10
CA ASP A 76 -5.25 -8.37 14.42
C ASP A 76 -4.08 -9.06 15.13
N GLU A 77 -3.63 -8.51 16.26
CA GLU A 77 -2.62 -9.14 17.13
C GLU A 77 -3.13 -10.47 17.72
N ASP A 78 -4.39 -10.85 17.42
CA ASP A 78 -5.10 -12.06 17.80
C ASP A 78 -5.12 -13.16 16.70
N GLU A 79 -4.30 -13.06 15.65
CA GLU A 79 -3.98 -14.25 14.83
C GLU A 79 -3.06 -15.15 15.68
N GLU A 80 -3.67 -15.84 16.66
CA GLU A 80 -3.04 -16.85 17.52
C GLU A 80 -2.32 -17.89 16.66
N LEU A 81 -1.01 -18.01 16.91
CA LEU A 81 -0.09 -19.05 16.44
C LEU A 81 -0.68 -20.48 16.41
#